data_AF-A0A1Q3WYA5-F1
#
_entry.id   AF-A0A1Q3WYA5-F1
#
_cell.length_a   1.000
_cell.length_b   1.000
_cell.length_c   1.000
_cell.angle_alpha   90.00
_cell.angle_beta   90.00
_cell.angle_gamma   90.00
#
_symmetry.space_group_name_H-M   'P 1'
#
loop_
_entity.id
_entity.type
_entity.pdbx_description
1 polymer ?
#
loop_
_entity_poly.entity_id
_entity_poly.type
_entity_poly.pdbx_seq_one_letter_code
_entity_poly.pdbx_strand_id
1 'polypeptide(L)'
;MKRELPVYNIQGTTFIVDVDQGLLAEKGNPNNVIYFSDLSDKDSHYEMLYDLRDKNWPPGIGPMDEQMINVRIPNRTDLDPEGMAIKYGLPIEAVKGKKDFDIMVDQQAYKERLNGKLVTIDIAGHTFYVDIRMDMLRPKDDFLSEGIVFSKIDHYYSDDQDRYIIPYNPKKHEFQDIDYEAITAIPKDLIVISFPHESKMDPIGWNRKIGLNETSDLKEANVHSHFEAKTIDWKETPIEQIIQKNLQRQQQLQQKKQGNQKQATNKKQRQGPKL
;
A
#
# COMPACT_ATOMS: atom_id res chain seq x y z
N MET A 1 35.20 8.41 1.93
CA MET A 1 35.67 8.35 0.53
C MET A 1 34.51 7.84 -0.31
N LYS A 2 34.23 8.44 -1.47
CA LYS A 2 33.28 7.86 -2.43
C LYS A 2 33.99 6.69 -3.12
N ARG A 3 33.40 5.48 -3.04
CA ARG A 3 33.92 4.30 -3.73
C ARG A 3 33.76 4.45 -5.25
N GLU A 4 34.57 3.75 -6.00
CA GLU A 4 34.39 3.62 -7.44
C GLU A 4 33.25 2.64 -7.72
N LEU A 5 32.29 3.04 -8.56
CA LEU A 5 31.16 2.18 -8.92
C LEU A 5 31.58 1.21 -10.04
N PRO A 6 31.15 -0.06 -9.97
CA PRO A 6 31.46 -1.03 -11.02
C PRO A 6 30.77 -0.66 -12.33
N VAL A 7 31.28 -1.20 -13.43
CA VAL A 7 30.71 -1.03 -14.77
C VAL A 7 30.30 -2.37 -15.35
N TYR A 8 29.22 -2.36 -16.13
CA TYR A 8 28.69 -3.52 -16.83
C TYR A 8 28.49 -3.21 -18.30
N ASN A 9 28.76 -4.18 -19.18
CA ASN A 9 28.61 -4.00 -20.62
C ASN A 9 27.35 -4.70 -21.12
N ILE A 10 26.48 -3.95 -21.80
CA ILE A 10 25.30 -4.47 -22.49
C ILE A 10 25.51 -4.17 -23.97
N GLN A 11 25.75 -5.21 -24.77
CA GLN A 11 25.89 -5.10 -26.24
C GLN A 11 26.86 -4.00 -26.70
N GLY A 12 28.04 -3.92 -26.07
CA GLY A 12 29.06 -2.92 -26.39
C GLY A 12 28.87 -1.57 -25.70
N THR A 13 27.71 -1.30 -25.08
CA THR A 13 27.47 -0.08 -24.31
C THR A 13 27.87 -0.28 -22.85
N THR A 14 28.65 0.65 -22.29
CA THR A 14 29.13 0.57 -20.91
C THR A 14 28.20 1.37 -19.98
N PHE A 15 27.67 0.69 -18.97
CA PHE A 15 26.85 1.28 -17.93
C PHE A 15 27.60 1.27 -16.59
N ILE A 16 27.43 2.34 -15.82
CA ILE A 16 27.80 2.41 -14.41
C ILE A 16 26.67 1.76 -13.61
N VAL A 17 27.00 0.81 -12.75
CA VAL A 17 26.05 0.15 -11.86
C VAL A 17 25.93 0.95 -10.58
N ASP A 18 24.73 1.45 -10.27
CA ASP A 18 24.44 2.13 -9.01
C ASP A 18 23.32 1.39 -8.29
N VAL A 19 23.68 0.44 -7.43
CA VAL A 19 22.71 -0.34 -6.66
C VAL A 19 22.06 0.45 -5.52
N ASP A 20 22.67 1.56 -5.10
CA ASP A 20 22.11 2.45 -4.09
C ASP A 20 20.86 3.13 -4.67
N GLN A 21 21.02 3.74 -5.85
CA GLN A 21 19.93 4.34 -6.63
C GLN A 21 19.05 3.29 -7.36
N GLY A 22 19.53 2.05 -7.49
CA GLY A 22 18.78 0.98 -8.15
C GLY A 22 18.71 1.15 -9.67
N LEU A 23 19.82 1.56 -10.30
CA LEU A 23 19.87 1.82 -11.74
C LEU A 23 21.20 1.45 -12.41
N LEU A 24 21.17 1.41 -13.74
CA LEU A 24 22.31 1.37 -14.65
C LEU A 24 22.33 2.66 -15.46
N ALA A 25 23.38 3.47 -15.35
CA ALA A 25 23.51 4.72 -16.11
C ALA A 25 24.58 4.61 -17.21
N GLU A 26 24.26 4.93 -18.46
CA GLU A 26 25.25 4.87 -19.54
C GLU A 26 26.43 5.82 -19.26
N LYS A 27 27.66 5.29 -19.32
CA LYS A 27 28.87 6.07 -19.02
C LYS A 27 29.09 7.25 -19.98
N GLY A 28 28.70 7.09 -21.24
CA GLY A 28 28.80 8.12 -22.28
C GLY A 28 27.63 9.09 -22.35
N ASN A 29 26.49 8.74 -21.75
CA ASN A 29 25.28 9.55 -21.73
C ASN A 29 24.50 9.29 -20.42
N PRO A 30 24.81 9.99 -19.32
CA PRO A 30 24.22 9.71 -18.01
C PRO A 30 22.69 9.90 -17.92
N ASN A 31 22.06 10.53 -18.91
CA ASN A 31 20.60 10.65 -19.00
C ASN A 31 19.94 9.36 -19.52
N ASN A 32 20.72 8.47 -20.15
CA ASN A 32 20.27 7.16 -20.56
C ASN A 32 20.39 6.19 -19.37
N VAL A 33 19.26 5.94 -18.71
CA VAL A 33 19.17 5.19 -17.45
C VAL A 33 18.22 4.01 -17.62
N ILE A 34 18.62 2.86 -17.07
CA ILE A 34 17.80 1.66 -16.95
C ILE A 34 17.59 1.40 -15.45
N TYR A 35 16.35 1.47 -14.97
CA TYR A 35 16.06 1.15 -13.57
C TYR A 35 15.87 -0.35 -13.40
N PHE A 36 16.40 -0.92 -12.32
CA PHE A 36 16.19 -2.35 -12.04
C PHE A 36 14.72 -2.69 -11.76
N SER A 37 13.90 -1.72 -11.34
CA SER A 37 12.45 -1.88 -11.16
C SER A 37 11.70 -2.09 -12.47
N ASP A 38 12.27 -1.66 -13.59
CA ASP A 38 11.64 -1.77 -14.90
C ASP A 38 12.00 -3.10 -15.60
N LEU A 39 12.89 -3.89 -14.99
CA LEU A 39 13.37 -5.15 -15.54
C LEU A 39 12.49 -6.32 -15.10
N SER A 40 12.32 -7.30 -15.98
CA SER A 40 11.66 -8.55 -15.62
C SER A 40 12.60 -9.41 -14.78
N ASP A 41 12.28 -9.57 -13.51
CA ASP A 41 13.01 -10.42 -12.59
C ASP A 41 12.76 -11.92 -12.86
N LYS A 42 13.85 -12.69 -13.00
CA LYS A 42 13.86 -14.14 -13.22
C LYS A 42 14.57 -14.89 -12.09
N ASP A 43 14.65 -14.30 -10.90
CA ASP A 43 15.34 -14.74 -9.67
C ASP A 43 16.88 -14.82 -9.78
N SER A 44 17.38 -15.36 -10.87
CA SER A 44 18.81 -15.57 -11.16
C SER A 44 19.44 -14.43 -11.95
N HIS A 45 18.61 -13.64 -12.62
CA HIS A 45 18.98 -12.51 -13.45
C HIS A 45 17.74 -11.68 -13.73
N TYR A 46 17.95 -10.52 -14.32
CA TYR A 46 16.95 -9.66 -14.90
C TYR A 46 16.96 -9.80 -16.43
N GLU A 47 15.79 -9.65 -17.04
CA GLU A 47 15.60 -9.63 -18.48
C GLU A 47 14.90 -8.33 -18.90
N MET A 48 15.32 -7.77 -20.04
CA MET A 48 14.61 -6.68 -20.69
C MET A 48 14.74 -6.76 -22.20
N LEU A 49 13.74 -6.22 -22.89
CA LEU A 49 13.88 -5.89 -24.29
C LEU A 49 14.76 -4.64 -24.41
N TYR A 50 15.83 -4.75 -25.19
CA TYR A 50 16.85 -3.73 -25.36
C TYR A 50 16.97 -3.33 -26.83
N ASP A 51 16.85 -2.04 -27.10
CA ASP A 51 17.03 -1.44 -28.42
C ASP A 51 18.50 -1.02 -28.61
N LEU A 52 19.15 -1.55 -29.65
CA LEU A 52 20.55 -1.24 -29.96
C LEU A 52 20.79 0.22 -30.37
N ARG A 53 19.75 0.95 -30.82
CA ARG A 53 19.82 2.35 -31.26
C ARG A 53 19.82 3.28 -30.05
N ASP A 54 18.83 3.08 -29.20
CA ASP A 54 18.58 3.93 -28.03
C ASP A 54 19.37 3.49 -26.81
N LYS A 55 19.92 2.27 -26.87
CA LYS A 55 20.67 1.63 -25.78
C LYS A 55 19.83 1.55 -24.50
N ASN A 56 18.54 1.32 -24.65
CA ASN A 56 17.55 1.27 -23.58
C ASN A 56 16.31 0.49 -24.04
N TRP A 57 15.25 0.51 -23.24
CA TRP A 57 13.94 0.01 -23.62
C TRP A 57 13.44 0.69 -24.91
N PRO A 58 12.86 -0.07 -25.87
CA PRO A 58 12.40 0.51 -27.12
C PRO A 58 11.27 1.53 -26.89
N PRO A 59 11.28 2.68 -27.58
CA PRO A 59 10.24 3.68 -27.45
C PRO A 59 8.93 3.20 -28.10
N GLY A 60 8.10 2.52 -27.30
CA GLY A 60 6.70 2.20 -27.64
C GLY A 60 6.46 0.83 -28.28
N ILE A 61 5.22 0.64 -28.74
CA ILE A 61 4.71 -0.62 -29.30
C ILE A 61 4.93 -0.61 -30.82
N GLY A 62 6.17 -0.82 -31.25
CA GLY A 62 6.53 -1.05 -32.66
C GLY A 62 6.62 -2.54 -32.99
N PRO A 63 6.65 -2.93 -34.28
CA PRO A 63 7.03 -4.29 -34.63
C PRO A 63 8.44 -4.58 -34.11
N MET A 64 8.62 -5.72 -33.47
CA MET A 64 9.95 -6.23 -33.13
C MET A 64 10.77 -6.33 -34.43
N ASP A 65 11.88 -5.60 -34.48
CA ASP A 65 12.85 -5.66 -35.56
C ASP A 65 14.18 -6.25 -35.06
N GLU A 66 15.14 -6.43 -35.97
CA GLU A 66 16.44 -7.02 -35.67
C GLU A 66 17.30 -6.18 -34.69
N GLN A 67 16.90 -4.94 -34.40
CA GLN A 67 17.61 -4.05 -33.48
C GLN A 67 17.07 -4.15 -32.04
N MET A 68 16.00 -4.92 -31.83
CA MET A 68 15.45 -5.19 -30.51
C MET A 68 15.81 -6.61 -30.07
N ILE A 69 16.59 -6.72 -29.01
CA ILE A 69 17.04 -8.02 -28.49
C ILE A 69 16.72 -8.15 -27.01
N ASN A 70 16.49 -9.38 -26.56
CA ASN A 70 16.32 -9.64 -25.14
C ASN A 70 17.70 -9.80 -24.49
N VAL A 71 18.02 -8.96 -23.51
CA VAL A 71 19.31 -8.98 -22.80
C VAL A 71 19.14 -9.53 -21.40
N ARG A 72 20.19 -10.21 -20.93
CA ARG A 72 20.29 -10.71 -19.57
C ARG A 72 21.23 -9.85 -18.75
N ILE A 73 20.74 -9.41 -17.60
CA ILE A 73 21.47 -8.57 -16.64
C ILE A 73 21.59 -9.38 -15.34
N PRO A 74 22.79 -9.65 -14.83
CA PRO A 74 22.97 -10.39 -13.58
C PRO A 74 22.29 -9.73 -12.37
N ASN A 75 22.19 -10.48 -11.27
CA ASN A 75 21.72 -9.95 -10.01
C ASN A 75 22.59 -8.79 -9.51
N ARG A 76 22.02 -7.89 -8.71
CA ARG A 76 22.75 -6.75 -8.12
C ARG A 76 23.89 -7.23 -7.21
N THR A 77 23.70 -8.35 -6.53
CA THR A 77 24.76 -9.02 -5.74
C THR A 77 25.94 -9.50 -6.58
N ASP A 78 25.75 -9.79 -7.86
CA ASP A 78 26.84 -10.18 -8.78
C ASP A 78 27.50 -8.96 -9.41
N LEU A 79 26.70 -7.96 -9.79
CA LEU A 79 27.17 -6.73 -10.43
C LEU A 79 27.96 -5.84 -9.46
N ASP A 80 27.51 -5.77 -8.22
CA ASP A 80 28.02 -4.85 -7.22
C ASP A 80 27.83 -5.36 -5.78
N PRO A 81 28.55 -6.44 -5.38
CA PRO A 81 28.43 -7.03 -4.05
C PRO A 81 28.79 -6.06 -2.94
N GLU A 82 29.76 -5.16 -3.16
CA GLU A 82 30.14 -4.15 -2.16
C GLU A 82 29.04 -3.10 -1.98
N GLY A 83 28.41 -2.63 -3.06
CA GLY A 83 27.29 -1.69 -2.98
C GLY A 83 26.09 -2.29 -2.27
N MET A 84 25.77 -3.56 -2.57
CA MET A 84 24.70 -4.30 -1.88
C MET A 84 25.03 -4.48 -0.38
N ALA A 85 26.27 -4.82 -0.05
CA ALA A 85 26.71 -4.95 1.34
C ALA A 85 26.54 -3.63 2.12
N ILE A 86 26.95 -2.50 1.52
CA ILE A 86 26.79 -1.17 2.12
C ILE A 86 25.30 -0.82 2.28
N LYS A 87 24.50 -1.00 1.23
CA LYS A 87 23.08 -0.65 1.21
C LYS A 87 22.27 -1.35 2.30
N TYR A 88 22.55 -2.64 2.53
CA TYR A 88 21.84 -3.45 3.51
C TYR A 88 22.57 -3.59 4.86
N GLY A 89 23.71 -2.90 5.05
CA GLY A 89 24.46 -2.94 6.31
C GLY A 89 25.07 -4.32 6.64
N LEU A 90 25.45 -5.09 5.61
CA LEU A 90 25.97 -6.45 5.73
C LEU A 90 27.48 -6.49 5.47
N PRO A 91 28.20 -7.48 6.03
CA PRO A 91 29.57 -7.75 5.60
C PRO A 91 29.57 -8.29 4.16
N ILE A 92 30.56 -7.91 3.35
CA ILE A 92 30.63 -8.30 1.93
C ILE A 92 30.60 -9.82 1.71
N GLU A 93 31.18 -10.60 2.62
CA GLU A 93 31.17 -12.07 2.53
C GLU A 93 29.79 -12.69 2.76
N ALA A 94 28.85 -11.96 3.38
CA ALA A 94 27.45 -12.39 3.48
C ALA A 94 26.66 -12.12 2.18
N VAL A 95 27.19 -11.30 1.27
CA VAL A 95 26.56 -10.94 0.00
C VAL A 95 27.09 -11.77 -1.17
N LYS A 96 28.40 -12.05 -1.21
CA LYS A 96 29.01 -12.80 -2.31
C LYS A 96 28.34 -14.17 -2.50
N GLY A 97 27.94 -14.45 -3.74
CA GLY A 97 27.29 -15.72 -4.13
C GLY A 97 25.85 -15.88 -3.61
N LYS A 98 25.25 -14.83 -3.05
CA LYS A 98 23.82 -14.79 -2.72
C LYS A 98 23.02 -14.20 -3.86
N LYS A 99 21.75 -14.56 -3.95
CA LYS A 99 20.81 -13.90 -4.86
C LYS A 99 20.34 -12.57 -4.26
N ASP A 100 19.83 -11.70 -5.11
CA ASP A 100 19.16 -10.47 -4.66
C ASP A 100 18.05 -10.79 -3.65
N PHE A 101 17.25 -11.84 -3.88
CA PHE A 101 16.18 -12.24 -2.96
C PHE A 101 16.70 -12.55 -1.55
N ASP A 102 17.83 -13.24 -1.42
CA ASP A 102 18.41 -13.65 -0.14
C ASP A 102 18.86 -12.44 0.70
N ILE A 103 19.12 -11.30 0.06
CA ILE A 103 19.63 -10.07 0.68
C ILE A 103 18.51 -9.05 0.87
N MET A 104 17.63 -8.89 -0.11
CA MET A 104 16.61 -7.85 -0.14
C MET A 104 15.36 -8.20 0.68
N VAL A 105 15.12 -9.49 0.91
CA VAL A 105 13.95 -9.97 1.66
C VAL A 105 14.39 -10.46 3.04
N ASP A 106 13.65 -10.10 4.09
CA ASP A 106 13.83 -10.66 5.43
C ASP A 106 13.58 -12.17 5.41
N GLN A 107 14.68 -12.93 5.35
CA GLN A 107 14.65 -14.37 5.24
C GLN A 107 14.08 -15.06 6.49
N GLN A 108 14.17 -14.42 7.67
CA GLN A 108 13.61 -14.98 8.89
C GLN A 108 12.10 -14.83 8.87
N ALA A 109 11.60 -13.62 8.62
CA ALA A 109 10.16 -13.36 8.51
C ALA A 109 9.51 -14.19 7.40
N TYR A 110 10.18 -14.30 6.24
CA TYR A 110 9.76 -15.15 5.12
C TYR A 110 9.58 -16.62 5.56
N LYS A 111 10.60 -17.23 6.18
CA LYS A 111 10.53 -18.63 6.63
C LYS A 111 9.47 -18.85 7.69
N GLU A 112 9.35 -17.95 8.66
CA GLU A 112 8.32 -18.04 9.69
C GLU A 112 6.91 -18.00 9.07
N ARG A 113 6.71 -17.10 8.10
CA ARG A 113 5.43 -16.97 7.39
C ARG A 113 5.10 -18.21 6.55
N LEU A 114 6.09 -18.81 5.89
CA LEU A 114 5.95 -20.09 5.19
C LEU A 114 5.61 -21.26 6.13
N ASN A 115 6.15 -21.25 7.34
CA ASN A 115 5.85 -22.23 8.39
C ASN A 115 4.48 -21.99 9.08
N GLY A 116 3.68 -21.06 8.57
CA GLY A 116 2.31 -20.82 9.02
C GLY A 116 2.16 -19.77 10.12
N LYS A 117 3.23 -19.07 10.51
CA LYS A 117 3.11 -17.93 11.44
C LYS A 117 2.43 -16.77 10.70
N LEU A 118 1.25 -16.36 11.15
CA LEU A 118 0.56 -15.21 10.60
C LEU A 118 1.26 -13.91 11.01
N VAL A 119 1.23 -12.94 10.11
CA VAL A 119 1.62 -11.56 10.42
C VAL A 119 0.67 -11.01 11.48
N THR A 120 1.17 -10.12 12.32
CA THR A 120 0.37 -9.48 13.37
C THR A 120 0.34 -7.97 13.20
N ILE A 121 -0.71 -7.34 13.71
CA ILE A 121 -0.80 -5.88 13.83
C ILE A 121 -1.36 -5.51 15.19
N ASP A 122 -0.72 -4.55 15.86
CA ASP A 122 -1.25 -3.97 17.09
C ASP A 122 -2.11 -2.75 16.79
N ILE A 123 -3.32 -2.73 17.35
CA ILE A 123 -4.32 -1.68 17.18
C ILE A 123 -4.81 -1.27 18.56
N ALA A 124 -4.50 -0.03 18.96
CA ALA A 124 -4.92 0.53 20.25
C ALA A 124 -4.65 -0.42 21.45
N GLY A 125 -3.48 -1.05 21.47
CA GLY A 125 -3.04 -1.96 22.53
C GLY A 125 -3.50 -3.42 22.39
N HIS A 126 -4.19 -3.78 21.31
CA HIS A 126 -4.68 -5.14 21.07
C HIS A 126 -4.05 -5.73 19.81
N THR A 127 -3.58 -6.97 19.90
CA THR A 127 -2.94 -7.67 18.78
C THR A 127 -3.98 -8.40 17.93
N PHE A 128 -3.87 -8.24 16.62
CA PHE A 128 -4.64 -8.96 15.61
C PHE A 128 -3.71 -9.79 14.75
N TYR A 129 -4.22 -10.92 14.25
CA TYR A 129 -3.63 -11.63 13.12
C TYR A 129 -4.13 -11.03 11.82
N VAL A 130 -3.22 -10.79 10.89
CA VAL A 130 -3.55 -10.49 9.49
C VAL A 130 -3.90 -11.82 8.83
N ASP A 131 -5.20 -12.11 8.75
CA ASP A 131 -5.71 -13.40 8.28
C ASP A 131 -6.36 -13.25 6.91
N ILE A 132 -5.50 -13.24 5.88
CA ILE A 132 -5.91 -13.06 4.47
C ILE A 132 -6.92 -14.12 4.03
N ARG A 133 -6.79 -15.35 4.53
CA ARG A 133 -7.69 -16.46 4.18
C ARG A 133 -9.09 -16.25 4.75
N MET A 134 -9.18 -15.64 5.93
CA MET A 134 -10.45 -15.31 6.59
C MET A 134 -10.96 -13.91 6.23
N ASP A 135 -10.27 -13.20 5.32
CA ASP A 135 -10.60 -11.83 4.90
C ASP A 135 -10.70 -10.84 6.06
N MET A 136 -9.84 -10.95 7.08
CA MET A 136 -9.94 -10.09 8.25
C MET A 136 -8.64 -9.88 9.04
N LEU A 137 -8.62 -8.80 9.82
CA LEU A 137 -7.82 -8.71 11.04
C LEU A 137 -8.57 -9.43 12.15
N ARG A 138 -8.08 -10.63 12.50
CA ARG A 138 -8.70 -11.49 13.50
C ARG A 138 -8.08 -11.23 14.88
N PRO A 139 -8.85 -10.85 15.91
CA PRO A 139 -8.33 -10.65 17.26
C PRO A 139 -7.56 -11.89 17.74
N LYS A 140 -6.44 -11.66 18.43
CA LYS A 140 -5.59 -12.75 18.90
C LYS A 140 -6.20 -13.49 20.11
N ASP A 141 -6.84 -12.75 21.00
CA ASP A 141 -7.31 -13.21 22.31
C ASP A 141 -8.75 -12.78 22.66
N ASP A 142 -9.41 -11.98 21.81
CA ASP A 142 -10.82 -11.62 21.94
C ASP A 142 -11.71 -12.39 20.96
N PHE A 143 -12.11 -13.59 21.36
CA PHE A 143 -12.93 -14.48 20.53
C PHE A 143 -14.40 -14.05 20.41
N LEU A 144 -14.84 -13.03 21.15
CA LEU A 144 -16.19 -12.49 21.06
C LEU A 144 -16.28 -11.32 20.07
N SER A 145 -15.14 -10.76 19.68
CA SER A 145 -15.06 -9.69 18.71
C SER A 145 -15.18 -10.23 17.27
N GLU A 146 -15.91 -9.49 16.44
CA GLU A 146 -16.03 -9.76 15.01
C GLU A 146 -14.77 -9.33 14.22
N GLY A 147 -13.80 -8.69 14.89
CA GLY A 147 -12.57 -8.19 14.27
C GLY A 147 -12.81 -7.10 13.22
N ILE A 148 -11.94 -7.04 12.23
CA ILE A 148 -12.03 -6.09 11.12
C ILE A 148 -12.00 -6.86 9.80
N VAL A 149 -13.16 -7.00 9.15
CA VAL A 149 -13.28 -7.71 7.85
C VAL A 149 -12.86 -6.77 6.71
N PHE A 150 -11.87 -7.16 5.90
CA PHE A 150 -11.29 -6.33 4.84
C PHE A 150 -12.32 -5.91 3.80
N SER A 151 -13.12 -6.85 3.29
CA SER A 151 -14.20 -6.53 2.34
C SER A 151 -15.25 -5.55 2.86
N LYS A 152 -15.43 -5.42 4.19
CA LYS A 152 -16.34 -4.42 4.77
C LYS A 152 -15.73 -3.02 4.84
N ILE A 153 -14.40 -2.92 4.85
CA ILE A 153 -13.68 -1.65 4.96
C ILE A 153 -13.00 -1.23 3.65
N ASP A 154 -13.18 -1.98 2.56
CA ASP A 154 -12.56 -1.71 1.25
C ASP A 154 -12.76 -0.25 0.79
N HIS A 155 -13.98 0.27 0.94
CA HIS A 155 -14.32 1.66 0.60
C HIS A 155 -13.70 2.74 1.52
N TYR A 156 -13.06 2.35 2.61
CA TYR A 156 -12.28 3.24 3.48
C TYR A 156 -10.77 3.24 3.12
N TYR A 157 -10.37 2.48 2.10
CA TYR A 157 -9.02 2.57 1.57
C TYR A 157 -8.81 3.91 0.88
N SER A 158 -7.69 4.59 1.18
CA SER A 158 -7.28 5.81 0.51
C SER A 158 -6.12 5.49 -0.42
N ASP A 159 -6.35 5.57 -1.73
CA ASP A 159 -5.29 5.40 -2.74
C ASP A 159 -4.19 6.45 -2.57
N ASP A 160 -4.57 7.71 -2.32
CA ASP A 160 -3.63 8.82 -2.12
C ASP A 160 -2.70 8.63 -0.92
N GLN A 161 -3.23 8.05 0.18
CA GLN A 161 -2.45 7.82 1.40
C GLN A 161 -1.91 6.39 1.50
N ASP A 162 -2.34 5.51 0.60
CA ASP A 162 -1.89 4.14 0.44
C ASP A 162 -2.08 3.33 1.74
N ARG A 163 -3.26 3.49 2.36
CA ARG A 163 -3.64 2.93 3.67
C ARG A 163 -5.15 2.94 3.89
N TYR A 164 -5.61 2.07 4.78
CA TYR A 164 -6.93 2.19 5.40
C TYR A 164 -6.98 3.31 6.43
N ILE A 165 -8.12 3.98 6.51
CA ILE A 165 -8.45 4.96 7.56
C ILE A 165 -9.87 4.68 8.03
N ILE A 166 -10.04 3.97 9.15
CA ILE A 166 -11.35 3.47 9.57
C ILE A 166 -11.74 3.94 10.96
N PRO A 167 -13.05 4.14 11.22
CA PRO A 167 -13.60 4.17 12.56
C PRO A 167 -13.43 2.81 13.26
N TYR A 168 -12.99 2.82 14.51
CA TYR A 168 -12.72 1.62 15.28
C TYR A 168 -13.23 1.77 16.71
N ASN A 169 -13.82 0.69 17.23
CA ASN A 169 -14.30 0.60 18.60
C ASN A 169 -13.26 -0.11 19.49
N PRO A 170 -12.47 0.61 20.29
CA PRO A 170 -11.39 0.01 21.08
C PRO A 170 -11.88 -0.81 22.28
N LYS A 171 -13.17 -0.78 22.62
CA LYS A 171 -13.74 -1.62 23.69
C LYS A 171 -14.22 -2.98 23.17
N LYS A 172 -14.61 -3.03 21.90
CA LYS A 172 -15.11 -4.25 21.23
C LYS A 172 -14.12 -4.85 20.25
N HIS A 173 -13.01 -4.17 20.02
CA HIS A 173 -11.95 -4.57 19.12
C HIS A 173 -12.40 -4.78 17.66
N GLU A 174 -13.41 -4.03 17.21
CA GLU A 174 -14.04 -4.20 15.91
C GLU A 174 -14.14 -2.89 15.13
N PHE A 175 -14.23 -3.02 13.80
CA PHE A 175 -14.66 -1.93 12.93
C PHE A 175 -16.13 -1.59 13.23
N GLN A 176 -16.44 -0.30 13.34
CA GLN A 176 -17.82 0.16 13.53
C GLN A 176 -18.14 1.28 12.55
N ASP A 177 -18.99 0.97 11.56
CA ASP A 177 -19.35 1.91 10.51
C ASP A 177 -20.11 3.14 11.05
N ILE A 178 -20.00 4.24 10.30
CA ILE A 178 -20.62 5.53 10.63
C ILE A 178 -21.53 5.94 9.48
N ASP A 179 -22.76 6.31 9.80
CA ASP A 179 -23.68 6.94 8.86
C ASP A 179 -23.25 8.39 8.59
N TYR A 180 -22.44 8.60 7.55
CA TYR A 180 -21.98 9.91 7.13
C TYR A 180 -23.10 10.84 6.64
N GLU A 181 -24.27 10.31 6.27
CA GLU A 181 -25.39 11.15 5.83
C GLU A 181 -26.17 11.76 7.01
N ALA A 182 -26.17 11.07 8.15
CA ALA A 182 -26.90 11.46 9.34
C ALA A 182 -26.03 12.01 10.48
N ILE A 183 -24.70 11.81 10.45
CA ILE A 183 -23.82 12.22 11.53
C ILE A 183 -23.87 13.73 11.79
N THR A 184 -23.98 14.10 13.06
CA THR A 184 -24.04 15.50 13.53
C THR A 184 -23.05 15.84 14.65
N ALA A 185 -22.30 14.85 15.14
CA ALA A 185 -21.24 15.02 16.13
C ALA A 185 -20.24 13.87 16.01
N ILE A 186 -18.98 14.12 16.40
CA ILE A 186 -17.94 13.10 16.45
C ILE A 186 -18.34 12.01 17.46
N PRO A 187 -18.27 10.71 17.11
CA PRO A 187 -18.61 9.64 18.04
C PRO A 187 -17.60 9.59 19.20
N LYS A 188 -18.10 9.49 20.44
CA LYS A 188 -17.25 9.52 21.65
C LYS A 188 -16.58 8.17 21.96
N ASP A 189 -17.19 7.08 21.52
CA ASP A 189 -16.72 5.72 21.78
C ASP A 189 -15.87 5.15 20.63
N LEU A 190 -15.67 5.92 19.55
CA LEU A 190 -14.88 5.50 18.40
C LEU A 190 -13.62 6.36 18.26
N ILE A 191 -12.54 5.71 17.87
CA ILE A 191 -11.31 6.35 17.41
C ILE A 191 -11.15 6.11 15.91
N VAL A 192 -10.25 6.86 15.28
CA VAL A 192 -9.82 6.58 13.90
C VAL A 192 -8.47 5.91 13.94
N ILE A 193 -8.36 4.78 13.25
CA ILE A 193 -7.10 4.06 13.10
C ILE A 193 -6.69 4.03 11.64
N SER A 194 -5.39 3.91 11.40
CA SER A 194 -4.82 3.80 10.07
C SER A 194 -3.74 2.74 10.00
N PHE A 195 -3.81 1.91 8.96
CA PHE A 195 -2.90 0.79 8.73
C PHE A 195 -2.81 0.45 7.23
N PRO A 196 -1.76 -0.23 6.78
CA PRO A 196 -1.54 -0.55 5.36
C PRO A 196 -2.62 -1.49 4.78
N HIS A 197 -2.71 -1.54 3.45
CA HIS A 197 -3.49 -2.57 2.75
C HIS A 197 -3.00 -3.98 3.09
N GLU A 198 -3.87 -4.99 3.02
CA GLU A 198 -3.51 -6.37 3.34
C GLU A 198 -2.42 -6.95 2.44
N SER A 199 -2.30 -6.49 1.19
CA SER A 199 -1.21 -6.89 0.28
C SER A 199 0.16 -6.44 0.75
N LYS A 200 0.23 -5.38 1.57
CA LYS A 200 1.47 -4.90 2.19
C LYS A 200 1.74 -5.57 3.52
N MET A 201 0.68 -5.87 4.27
CA MET A 201 0.83 -6.51 5.58
C MET A 201 1.22 -7.98 5.44
N ASP A 202 0.56 -8.74 4.56
CA ASP A 202 0.90 -10.14 4.28
C ASP A 202 0.98 -10.38 2.76
N PRO A 203 2.07 -9.92 2.09
CA PRO A 203 2.21 -10.08 0.64
C PRO A 203 2.19 -11.55 0.19
N ILE A 204 2.72 -12.46 1.02
CA ILE A 204 2.69 -13.91 0.74
C ILE A 204 1.25 -14.43 0.79
N GLY A 205 0.49 -14.08 1.85
CA GLY A 205 -0.91 -14.43 1.96
C GLY A 205 -1.75 -13.84 0.83
N TRP A 206 -1.46 -12.60 0.43
CA TRP A 206 -2.10 -11.92 -0.68
C TRP A 206 -1.82 -12.61 -2.02
N ASN A 207 -0.55 -12.88 -2.35
CA ASN A 207 -0.16 -13.59 -3.56
C ASN A 207 -0.90 -14.93 -3.69
N ARG A 208 -1.02 -15.68 -2.59
CA ARG A 208 -1.83 -16.91 -2.54
C ARG A 208 -3.31 -16.66 -2.84
N LYS A 209 -3.90 -15.61 -2.26
CA LYS A 209 -5.32 -15.24 -2.46
C LYS A 209 -5.61 -14.94 -3.94
N ILE A 210 -4.70 -14.26 -4.63
CA ILE A 210 -4.89 -13.84 -6.03
C ILE A 210 -4.27 -14.78 -7.07
N GLY A 211 -3.65 -15.89 -6.64
CA GLY A 211 -3.09 -16.92 -7.53
C GLY A 211 -1.75 -16.55 -8.16
N LEU A 212 -0.99 -15.63 -7.56
CA LEU A 212 0.40 -15.33 -7.95
C LEU A 212 1.39 -16.25 -7.24
N ASN A 213 2.65 -16.22 -7.70
CA ASN A 213 3.74 -16.88 -6.99
C ASN A 213 3.93 -16.22 -5.62
N GLU A 214 4.17 -17.02 -4.59
CA GLU A 214 4.35 -16.53 -3.22
C GLU A 214 5.53 -15.55 -3.09
N THR A 215 6.55 -15.66 -3.96
CA THR A 215 7.71 -14.78 -3.98
C THR A 215 7.54 -13.51 -4.82
N SER A 216 6.43 -13.37 -5.54
CA SER A 216 6.15 -12.17 -6.34
C SER A 216 6.21 -10.90 -5.49
N ASP A 217 6.91 -9.89 -6.02
CA ASP A 217 7.05 -8.53 -5.47
C ASP A 217 7.69 -8.45 -4.07
N LEU A 218 8.15 -9.56 -3.48
CA LEU A 218 8.73 -9.55 -2.13
C LEU A 218 10.05 -8.76 -2.04
N LYS A 219 10.82 -8.63 -3.13
CA LYS A 219 12.03 -7.80 -3.14
C LYS A 219 11.73 -6.30 -3.00
N GLU A 220 10.50 -5.88 -3.33
CA GLU A 220 10.05 -4.50 -3.25
C GLU A 220 9.24 -4.27 -1.96
N ALA A 221 8.30 -5.16 -1.68
CA ALA A 221 7.43 -5.06 -0.49
C ALA A 221 8.13 -5.47 0.81
N ASN A 222 9.14 -6.35 0.72
CA ASN A 222 9.72 -7.09 1.83
C ASN A 222 8.68 -7.96 2.58
N VAL A 223 9.10 -8.64 3.65
CA VAL A 223 8.22 -9.44 4.52
C VAL A 223 8.40 -8.95 5.95
N HIS A 224 7.30 -8.64 6.62
CA HIS A 224 7.30 -8.18 8.01
C HIS A 224 6.45 -9.11 8.86
N SER A 225 6.91 -9.42 10.07
CA SER A 225 6.16 -10.26 11.01
C SER A 225 5.14 -9.47 11.84
N HIS A 226 5.30 -8.15 11.92
CA HIS A 226 4.52 -7.29 12.81
C HIS A 226 4.37 -5.87 12.27
N PHE A 227 3.21 -5.25 12.55
CA PHE A 227 2.87 -3.87 12.24
C PHE A 227 2.24 -3.18 13.44
N GLU A 228 2.26 -1.86 13.46
CA GLU A 228 1.53 -1.03 14.42
C GLU A 228 0.59 -0.10 13.66
N ALA A 229 -0.71 -0.13 14.01
CA ALA A 229 -1.66 0.83 13.50
C ALA A 229 -1.52 2.18 14.21
N LYS A 230 -1.68 3.26 13.45
CA LYS A 230 -1.66 4.62 14.00
C LYS A 230 -3.05 5.04 14.38
N THR A 231 -3.22 5.60 15.57
CA THR A 231 -4.42 6.37 15.90
C THR A 231 -4.25 7.79 15.36
N ILE A 232 -5.24 8.30 14.64
CA ILE A 232 -5.23 9.67 14.09
C ILE A 232 -6.40 10.49 14.65
N ASP A 233 -6.30 11.81 14.62
CA ASP A 233 -7.40 12.68 15.05
C ASP A 233 -8.52 12.68 14.00
N TRP A 234 -9.78 12.68 14.44
CA TRP A 234 -10.94 12.89 13.58
C TRP A 234 -10.81 14.14 12.71
N LYS A 235 -10.10 15.18 13.18
CA LYS A 235 -9.80 16.42 12.43
C LYS A 235 -8.96 16.21 11.18
N GLU A 236 -8.18 15.13 11.13
CA GLU A 236 -7.40 14.74 9.95
C GLU A 236 -8.29 14.07 8.89
N THR A 237 -9.57 13.83 9.20
CA THR A 237 -10.56 13.27 8.28
C THR A 237 -11.57 14.33 7.80
N PRO A 238 -12.32 14.09 6.71
CA PRO A 238 -13.38 15.00 6.27
C PRO A 238 -14.59 15.14 7.21
N ILE A 239 -14.62 14.43 8.35
CA ILE A 239 -15.82 14.26 9.19
C ILE A 239 -16.37 15.59 9.71
N GLU A 240 -15.52 16.56 10.06
CA GLU A 240 -15.99 17.85 10.58
C GLU A 240 -16.79 18.60 9.50
N GLN A 241 -16.32 18.57 8.25
CA GLN A 241 -17.02 19.20 7.13
C GLN A 241 -18.35 18.51 6.84
N ILE A 242 -18.40 17.18 6.97
CA ILE A 242 -19.61 16.38 6.81
C ILE A 242 -20.63 16.74 7.89
N ILE A 243 -20.22 16.78 9.16
CA ILE A 243 -21.06 17.19 10.29
C ILE A 243 -21.65 18.58 10.06
N GLN A 244 -20.85 19.56 9.64
CA GLN A 244 -21.33 20.91 9.38
C GLN A 244 -22.38 20.94 8.26
N LYS A 245 -22.14 20.21 7.16
CA LYS A 245 -23.11 20.10 6.05
C LYS A 245 -24.42 19.46 6.50
N ASN A 246 -24.35 18.41 7.33
CA ASN A 246 -25.54 17.71 7.84
C ASN A 246 -26.36 18.59 8.79
N LEU A 247 -25.70 19.32 9.70
CA LEU A 247 -26.36 20.29 10.59
C LEU A 247 -27.07 21.40 9.79
N GLN A 248 -26.42 21.95 8.76
CA GLN A 248 -27.04 22.95 7.88
C GLN A 248 -28.26 22.39 7.14
N ARG A 249 -28.15 21.16 6.59
CA ARG A 249 -29.27 20.47 5.92
C ARG A 249 -30.45 20.29 6.86
N GLN A 250 -30.21 19.87 8.11
CA GLN A 250 -31.27 19.72 9.12
C GLN A 250 -31.94 21.06 9.46
N GLN A 251 -31.16 22.13 9.64
CA GLN A 251 -31.71 23.47 9.89
C GLN A 251 -32.60 23.95 8.74
N GLN A 252 -32.16 23.78 7.49
CA GLN A 252 -32.97 24.15 6.31
C GLN A 252 -34.27 23.36 6.23
N LEU A 253 -34.24 22.06 6.52
CA LEU A 253 -35.45 21.22 6.55
C LEU A 253 -36.41 21.65 7.66
N GLN A 254 -35.91 22.01 8.84
CA GLN A 254 -36.72 22.52 9.94
C GLN A 254 -37.37 23.87 9.58
N GLN A 255 -36.62 24.79 8.96
CA GLN A 255 -37.14 26.08 8.50
C GLN A 255 -38.23 25.92 7.43
N LYS A 256 -38.05 25.01 6.46
CA LYS A 256 -39.08 24.68 5.45
C LYS A 256 -40.35 24.11 6.09
N LYS A 257 -40.22 23.21 7.08
CA LYS A 257 -41.36 22.65 7.82
C LYS A 257 -42.12 23.73 8.60
N GLN A 258 -41.42 24.64 9.28
CA GLN A 258 -42.03 25.74 10.02
C GLN A 258 -42.71 26.77 9.08
N GLY A 259 -42.10 27.06 7.92
CA GLY A 259 -42.69 27.92 6.89
C GLY A 259 -44.00 27.35 6.32
N ASN A 260 -44.02 26.04 6.02
CA ASN A 260 -45.22 25.35 5.53
C ASN A 260 -46.32 25.28 6.60
N GLN A 261 -45.98 25.07 7.88
CA GLN A 261 -46.96 25.09 8.97
C GLN A 261 -47.57 26.49 9.20
N LYS A 262 -46.77 27.56 9.08
CA LYS A 262 -47.29 28.95 9.15
C LYS A 262 -48.20 29.29 7.95
N GLN A 263 -47.92 28.78 6.76
CA GLN A 263 -48.80 28.97 5.59
C GLN A 263 -50.11 28.17 5.70
N ALA A 264 -50.08 26.96 6.25
CA ALA A 264 -51.27 26.12 6.46
C ALA A 264 -52.22 26.68 7.53
N THR A 265 -51.67 27.24 8.62
CA THR A 265 -52.44 27.90 9.69
C THR A 265 -53.08 29.20 9.20
N ASN A 266 -52.36 30.02 8.42
CA ASN A 266 -52.92 31.22 7.77
C ASN A 266 -54.03 30.92 6.74
N LYS A 267 -53.96 29.79 6.02
CA LYS A 267 -55.05 29.37 5.11
C LYS A 267 -56.32 28.95 5.86
N LYS A 268 -56.20 28.28 7.00
CA LYS A 268 -57.37 27.88 7.83
C LYS A 268 -58.06 29.06 8.49
N GLN A 269 -57.33 30.09 8.93
CA GLN A 269 -57.94 31.31 9.50
C GLN A 269 -58.72 32.15 8.47
N ARG A 270 -58.41 32.05 7.18
CA ARG A 270 -59.11 32.77 6.10
C ARG A 270 -60.41 32.09 5.62
N GLN A 271 -60.74 30.91 6.11
CA GLN A 271 -61.98 30.16 5.79
C GLN A 271 -62.93 30.07 7.00
N GLY A 272 -63.07 31.16 7.77
CA GLY A 272 -64.13 31.27 8.78
C GLY A 272 -65.53 31.32 8.13
N PRO A 273 -66.61 30.91 8.84
CA PRO A 273 -67.93 30.77 8.25
C PRO A 273 -68.45 32.14 7.79
N LYS A 274 -68.93 32.20 6.54
CA LYS A 274 -69.79 33.30 6.10
C LYS A 274 -71.15 33.11 6.78
N LEU A 275 -71.44 33.95 7.76
CA LEU A 275 -72.80 34.18 8.27
C LEU A 275 -73.65 34.87 7.21
#